data_AF-A0A484AS19-F1
#
_entry.id   AF-A0A484AS19-F1
#
_cell.length_a   1.000
_cell.length_b   1.000
_cell.length_c   1.000
_cell.angle_alpha   90.00
_cell.angle_beta   90.00
_cell.angle_gamma   90.00
#
_symmetry.space_group_name_H-M   'P 1'
#
loop_
_entity.id
_entity.type
_entity.pdbx_description
1 polymer ?
#
loop_
_entity_poly.entity_id
_entity_poly.type
_entity_poly.pdbx_seq_one_letter_code
_entity_poly.pdbx_strand_id
1 'polypeptide(L)'
;MVLLLVPSIALADTEKNASNDDQKNGEIKIYKRLIPADVLRDFPGMCFASTRCATVEPGKTWELTPFCGRSTCVQNEDDSSKLLELVEDCGPLPLSLANNKCKLDTEKTNKTAPFPYCCPIFTCEPGVKLEYPEVEKEEEKNN
;
A
#
# COMPACT_ATOMS: atom_id res chain seq x y z
N MET A 1 -55.28 20.95 -5.91
CA MET A 1 -55.68 19.53 -6.03
C MET A 1 -55.28 19.11 -7.43
N VAL A 2 -54.09 18.54 -7.65
CA VAL A 2 -53.72 17.16 -7.38
C VAL A 2 -52.23 17.10 -7.01
N LEU A 3 -51.92 16.43 -5.89
CA LEU A 3 -50.58 15.99 -5.52
C LEU A 3 -50.16 14.84 -6.45
N LEU A 4 -48.94 14.88 -6.98
CA LEU A 4 -48.23 13.69 -7.42
C LEU A 4 -46.95 13.54 -6.60
N LEU A 5 -46.96 12.52 -5.74
CA LEU A 5 -45.85 12.00 -4.96
C LEU A 5 -44.93 11.18 -5.88
N VAL A 6 -43.62 11.41 -5.81
CA VAL A 6 -42.60 10.50 -6.36
C VAL A 6 -41.62 10.16 -5.22
N PRO A 7 -41.31 8.87 -4.98
CA PRO A 7 -40.59 8.42 -3.79
C PRO A 7 -39.07 8.60 -3.89
N SER A 8 -38.48 8.78 -2.71
CA SER A 8 -37.06 8.91 -2.41
C SER A 8 -36.21 7.72 -2.86
N ILE A 9 -34.97 8.00 -3.31
CA ILE A 9 -33.85 7.07 -3.20
C ILE A 9 -32.71 7.83 -2.53
N ALA A 10 -32.42 7.47 -1.28
CA ALA A 10 -31.23 7.87 -0.58
C ALA A 10 -30.08 6.93 -0.99
N LEU A 11 -28.94 7.47 -1.38
CA LEU A 11 -27.66 6.77 -1.34
C LEU A 11 -26.75 7.59 -0.41
N ALA A 12 -26.49 6.97 0.73
CA ALA A 12 -25.54 7.44 1.73
C ALA A 12 -24.19 6.80 1.39
N ASP A 13 -23.23 7.61 0.94
CA ASP A 13 -21.83 7.19 0.90
C ASP A 13 -21.13 7.76 2.12
N THR A 14 -21.32 7.06 3.25
CA THR A 14 -20.36 7.08 4.35
C THR A 14 -19.24 6.09 4.03
N GLU A 15 -18.15 6.57 3.46
CA GLU A 15 -16.86 5.85 3.48
C GLU A 15 -15.88 6.59 4.39
N LYS A 16 -16.16 6.51 5.69
CA LYS A 16 -15.13 6.48 6.72
C LYS A 16 -15.11 5.08 7.27
N ASN A 17 -14.05 4.32 7.01
CA ASN A 17 -13.49 3.36 7.96
C ASN A 17 -12.08 2.98 7.53
N ALA A 18 -11.11 3.81 7.93
CA ALA A 18 -9.78 3.31 8.24
C ALA A 18 -9.93 2.44 9.49
N SER A 19 -10.23 1.16 9.30
CA SER A 19 -10.36 0.21 10.38
C SER A 19 -9.00 -0.03 11.01
N ASN A 20 -8.87 0.46 12.24
CA ASN A 20 -8.02 -0.09 13.27
C ASN A 20 -8.55 -1.49 13.57
N ASP A 21 -7.81 -2.55 13.23
CA ASP A 21 -8.20 -3.91 13.58
C ASP A 21 -7.00 -4.70 14.09
N ASP A 22 -7.19 -5.28 15.28
CA ASP A 22 -6.25 -6.12 15.99
C ASP A 22 -5.82 -7.29 15.10
N GLN A 23 -4.51 -7.56 15.05
CA GLN A 23 -3.93 -8.67 14.29
C GLN A 23 -4.62 -10.01 14.62
N LYS A 24 -5.45 -10.50 13.70
CA LYS A 24 -5.77 -11.93 13.62
C LYS A 24 -4.56 -12.67 13.06
N ASN A 25 -4.09 -13.64 13.82
CA ASN A 25 -2.99 -14.53 13.47
C ASN A 25 -3.25 -15.22 12.10
N GLY A 26 -2.65 -14.71 11.02
CA GLY A 26 -2.67 -15.32 9.69
C GLY A 26 -2.96 -14.41 8.50
N GLU A 27 -3.41 -13.17 8.70
CA GLU A 27 -3.68 -12.25 7.58
C GLU A 27 -2.47 -11.34 7.28
N ILE A 28 -1.95 -11.37 6.05
CA ILE A 28 -0.83 -10.54 5.63
C ILE A 28 -1.34 -9.11 5.41
N LYS A 29 -0.93 -8.18 6.28
CA LYS A 29 -1.27 -6.76 6.14
C LYS A 29 -0.46 -6.12 5.01
N ILE A 30 -1.17 -5.52 4.06
CA ILE A 30 -0.59 -4.79 2.93
C ILE A 30 -0.70 -3.29 3.17
N TYR A 31 0.41 -2.59 2.97
CA TYR A 31 0.48 -1.14 3.05
C TYR A 31 0.44 -0.58 1.66
N LYS A 32 -0.30 0.52 1.49
CA LYS A 32 -0.44 1.22 0.22
C LYS A 32 0.00 2.66 0.39
N ARG A 33 0.75 3.18 -0.57
CA ARG A 33 1.13 4.59 -0.63
C ARG A 33 1.27 5.04 -2.08
N LEU A 34 0.88 6.28 -2.34
CA LEU A 34 1.17 6.95 -3.60
C LEU A 34 2.46 7.74 -3.43
N ILE A 35 3.37 7.61 -4.39
CA ILE A 35 4.55 8.46 -4.49
C ILE A 35 4.59 9.11 -5.88
N PRO A 36 5.27 10.26 -6.05
CA PRO A 36 5.59 10.76 -7.37
C PRO A 36 6.32 9.68 -8.18
N ALA A 37 5.85 9.39 -9.40
CA ALA A 37 6.53 8.44 -10.26
C ALA A 37 7.85 9.05 -10.76
N ASP A 38 8.90 8.22 -10.84
CA ASP A 38 10.05 8.57 -11.65
C ASP A 38 9.63 8.59 -13.12
N VAL A 39 9.99 9.65 -13.84
CA VAL A 39 9.67 9.81 -15.25
C VAL A 39 10.93 10.18 -16.01
N LEU A 40 11.20 9.46 -17.11
CA LEU A 40 12.35 9.76 -17.96
C LEU A 40 12.01 10.88 -18.95
N ARG A 41 13.00 11.70 -19.28
CA ARG A 41 12.83 12.83 -20.22
C ARG A 41 12.30 12.41 -21.58
N ASP A 42 12.77 11.27 -22.07
CA ASP A 42 12.37 10.73 -23.39
C ASP A 42 10.98 10.08 -23.37
N PHE A 43 10.43 9.82 -22.17
CA PHE A 43 9.17 9.10 -21.97
C PHE A 43 8.28 9.77 -20.92
N PRO A 44 7.83 11.03 -21.15
CA PRO A 44 7.13 11.82 -20.14
C PRO A 44 5.76 11.26 -19.73
N GLY A 45 5.18 10.38 -20.54
CA GLY A 45 3.87 9.74 -20.28
C GLY A 45 3.96 8.34 -19.66
N MET A 46 5.14 7.91 -19.21
CA MET A 46 5.34 6.58 -18.61
C MET A 46 6.09 6.68 -17.28
N CYS A 47 5.71 5.85 -16.32
CA CYS A 47 6.49 5.67 -15.10
C CYS A 47 7.77 4.90 -15.41
N PHE A 48 8.84 5.13 -14.64
CA PHE A 48 10.09 4.40 -14.72
C PHE A 48 10.24 3.44 -13.54
N ALA A 49 10.20 2.14 -13.83
CA ALA A 49 10.40 1.09 -12.85
C ALA A 49 11.90 0.85 -12.63
N SER A 50 12.48 1.50 -11.62
CA SER A 50 13.93 1.41 -11.32
C SER A 50 14.39 -0.03 -11.05
N THR A 51 13.58 -0.85 -10.38
CA THR A 51 13.88 -2.26 -10.10
C THR A 51 13.96 -3.14 -11.37
N ARG A 52 13.36 -2.70 -12.48
CA ARG A 52 13.37 -3.39 -13.78
C ARG A 52 14.18 -2.68 -14.85
N CYS A 53 14.65 -1.46 -14.58
CA CYS A 53 15.28 -0.58 -15.57
C CYS A 53 14.42 -0.44 -16.84
N ALA A 54 13.11 -0.20 -16.69
CA ALA A 54 12.16 -0.17 -17.79
C ALA A 54 11.05 0.87 -17.57
N THR A 55 10.47 1.38 -18.65
CA THR A 55 9.28 2.23 -18.59
C THR A 55 8.01 1.40 -18.52
N VAL A 56 6.98 1.92 -17.85
CA VAL A 56 5.70 1.26 -17.60
C VAL A 56 4.57 2.24 -17.89
N GLU A 57 3.62 1.80 -18.71
CA GLU A 57 2.44 2.60 -19.06
C GLU A 57 1.48 2.78 -17.87
N PRO A 58 0.72 3.88 -17.81
CA PRO A 58 -0.35 4.05 -16.84
C PRO A 58 -1.33 2.87 -16.82
N GLY A 59 -1.74 2.46 -15.63
CA GLY A 59 -2.60 1.30 -15.37
C GLY A 59 -1.88 -0.05 -15.35
N LYS A 60 -0.57 -0.09 -15.62
CA LYS A 60 0.21 -1.33 -15.55
C LYS A 60 0.94 -1.47 -14.21
N THR A 61 1.04 -2.72 -13.76
CA THR A 61 1.65 -3.12 -12.50
C THR A 61 2.93 -3.91 -12.73
N TRP A 62 3.91 -3.76 -11.84
CA TRP A 62 5.15 -4.52 -11.82
C TRP A 62 5.55 -4.93 -10.41
N GLU A 63 6.22 -6.08 -10.30
CA GLU A 63 6.85 -6.54 -9.06
C GLU A 63 8.12 -5.75 -8.76
N LEU A 64 8.36 -5.47 -7.48
CA LEU A 64 9.51 -4.71 -6.97
C LEU A 64 10.72 -5.59 -6.62
N THR A 65 10.72 -6.87 -7.01
CA THR A 65 11.84 -7.80 -6.80
C THR A 65 13.18 -7.13 -7.10
N PRO A 66 14.15 -7.16 -6.16
CA PRO A 66 14.26 -8.05 -5.00
C PRO A 66 13.50 -7.61 -3.73
N PHE A 67 12.78 -6.50 -3.75
CA PHE A 67 11.91 -6.08 -2.63
C PHE A 67 10.57 -6.81 -2.69
N CYS A 68 9.97 -7.07 -1.51
CA CYS A 68 8.65 -7.69 -1.44
C CYS A 68 7.55 -6.61 -1.53
N GLY A 69 7.09 -6.40 -2.75
CA GLY A 69 6.06 -5.42 -3.06
C GLY A 69 5.79 -5.39 -4.56
N ARG A 70 4.78 -4.62 -4.93
CA ARG A 70 4.47 -4.30 -6.31
C ARG A 70 4.12 -2.83 -6.43
N SER A 71 4.29 -2.32 -7.63
CA SER A 71 3.97 -0.95 -7.96
C SER A 71 3.06 -0.88 -9.16
N THR A 72 2.21 0.13 -9.21
CA THR A 72 1.32 0.40 -10.34
C THR A 72 1.52 1.84 -10.80
N CYS A 73 1.71 2.04 -12.10
CA CYS A 73 1.78 3.37 -12.68
C CYS A 73 0.37 3.93 -12.72
N VAL A 74 0.12 5.07 -12.10
CA VAL A 74 -1.22 5.67 -12.05
C VAL A 74 -1.16 7.12 -12.52
N GLN A 75 -2.22 7.56 -13.18
CA GLN A 75 -2.39 8.97 -13.50
C GLN A 75 -2.85 9.69 -12.23
N ASN A 76 -2.25 10.85 -11.92
CA ASN A 76 -2.76 11.69 -10.85
C ASN A 76 -4.15 12.25 -11.23
N GLU A 77 -5.12 12.12 -10.34
CA GLU A 77 -6.51 12.53 -10.57
C GLU A 77 -6.68 14.06 -10.53
N ASP A 78 -5.91 14.75 -9.71
CA ASP A 78 -5.93 16.21 -9.55
C ASP A 78 -5.13 16.92 -10.65
N ASP A 79 -4.06 16.28 -11.14
CA ASP A 79 -3.16 16.83 -12.16
C ASP A 79 -2.78 15.77 -13.20
N SER A 80 -3.52 15.72 -14.30
CA SER A 80 -3.29 14.76 -15.39
C SER A 80 -1.95 14.93 -16.12
N SER A 81 -1.14 15.95 -15.78
CA SER A 81 0.23 16.06 -16.29
C SER A 81 1.25 15.28 -15.45
N LYS A 82 0.86 14.82 -14.25
CA LYS A 82 1.72 14.09 -13.32
C LYS A 82 1.33 12.62 -13.22
N LEU A 83 2.35 11.77 -13.15
CA LEU A 83 2.21 10.34 -12.86
C LEU A 83 2.58 10.08 -11.40
N LEU A 84 1.87 9.15 -10.78
CA LEU A 84 2.20 8.60 -9.48
C LEU A 84 2.50 7.11 -9.61
N GLU A 85 3.20 6.59 -8.63
CA GLU A 85 3.42 5.16 -8.44
C GLU A 85 2.65 4.74 -7.18
N LEU A 86 1.63 3.90 -7.36
CA LEU A 86 0.96 3.24 -6.26
C LEU A 86 1.81 2.05 -5.82
N VAL A 87 2.49 2.20 -4.70
CA VAL A 87 3.31 1.16 -4.09
C VAL A 87 2.46 0.37 -3.10
N GLU A 88 2.41 -0.95 -3.28
CA GLU A 88 1.85 -1.91 -2.34
C GLU A 88 2.97 -2.80 -1.81
N ASP A 89 3.27 -2.71 -0.51
CA ASP A 89 4.36 -3.45 0.13
C ASP A 89 3.97 -3.97 1.51
N CYS A 90 4.92 -4.62 2.20
CA CYS A 90 4.72 -5.20 3.52
C CYS A 90 4.70 -4.16 4.66
N GLY A 91 4.94 -2.88 4.35
CA GLY A 91 4.99 -1.78 5.30
C GLY A 91 6.23 -1.71 6.18
N PRO A 92 6.20 -0.86 7.21
CA PRO A 92 7.31 -0.68 8.12
C PRO A 92 7.57 -1.95 8.95
N LEU A 93 8.82 -2.12 9.37
CA LEU A 93 9.18 -3.18 10.29
C LEU A 93 8.62 -2.90 11.70
N PRO A 94 8.21 -3.94 12.45
CA PRO A 94 7.74 -3.77 13.83
C PRO A 94 8.81 -3.18 14.76
N LEU A 95 8.42 -2.26 15.63
CA LEU A 95 9.23 -1.73 16.73
C LEU A 95 9.67 -2.82 17.71
N SER A 96 8.82 -3.86 17.89
CA SER A 96 9.11 -5.02 18.74
C SER A 96 10.28 -5.89 18.23
N LEU A 97 10.87 -5.58 17.08
CA LEU A 97 12.16 -6.16 16.68
C LEU A 97 13.34 -5.51 17.41
N ALA A 98 13.26 -4.21 17.69
CA ALA A 98 14.35 -3.46 18.29
C ALA A 98 14.65 -3.88 19.73
N ASN A 99 13.63 -4.36 20.46
CA ASN A 99 13.76 -4.85 21.82
C ASN A 99 14.00 -6.37 21.91
N ASN A 100 14.26 -7.06 20.79
CA ASN A 100 14.47 -8.51 20.67
C ASN A 100 13.32 -9.40 21.17
N LYS A 101 12.14 -8.84 21.48
CA LYS A 101 10.98 -9.61 21.97
C LYS A 101 10.20 -10.30 20.85
N CYS A 102 10.43 -9.86 19.62
CA CYS A 102 9.97 -10.52 18.40
C CYS A 102 11.15 -10.78 17.48
N LYS A 103 11.07 -11.84 16.67
CA LYS A 103 12.10 -12.21 15.69
C LYS A 103 11.45 -12.56 14.37
N LEU A 104 12.17 -12.31 13.28
CA LEU A 104 11.79 -12.83 11.97
C LEU A 104 11.76 -14.35 12.02
N ASP A 105 10.62 -14.93 11.69
CA ASP A 105 10.45 -16.37 11.56
C ASP A 105 10.98 -16.79 10.19
N THR A 106 12.24 -17.20 10.14
CA THR A 106 12.91 -17.59 8.90
C THR A 106 12.39 -18.90 8.31
N GLU A 107 11.73 -19.73 9.11
CA GLU A 107 11.14 -20.99 8.64
C GLU A 107 9.80 -20.73 7.95
N LYS A 108 9.01 -19.77 8.45
CA LYS A 108 7.73 -19.40 7.85
C LYS A 108 7.84 -18.34 6.76
N THR A 109 8.87 -17.49 6.79
CA THR A 109 9.04 -16.42 5.81
C THR A 109 9.69 -16.94 4.53
N ASN A 110 8.94 -16.97 3.42
CA ASN A 110 9.48 -17.31 2.11
C ASN A 110 9.79 -16.06 1.28
N LYS A 111 11.01 -15.50 1.42
CA LYS A 111 11.42 -14.25 0.76
C LYS A 111 11.42 -14.31 -0.78
N THR A 112 11.40 -15.49 -1.38
CA THR A 112 11.41 -15.64 -2.85
C THR A 112 10.01 -15.85 -3.42
N ALA A 113 8.99 -15.95 -2.57
CA ALA A 113 7.61 -16.05 -3.03
C ALA A 113 7.17 -14.74 -3.73
N PRO A 114 6.16 -14.80 -4.62
CA PRO A 114 5.53 -13.60 -5.15
C PRO A 114 4.87 -12.77 -4.04
N PHE A 115 4.84 -11.45 -4.20
CA PHE A 115 4.05 -10.59 -3.32
C PHE A 115 2.56 -11.00 -3.39
N PRO A 116 1.83 -11.06 -2.26
CA PRO A 116 2.22 -10.64 -0.90
C PRO A 116 2.90 -11.71 -0.04
N TYR A 117 3.10 -12.91 -0.55
CA TYR A 117 3.55 -14.07 0.24
C TYR A 117 5.04 -14.03 0.62
N CYS A 118 5.82 -13.11 0.05
CA CYS A 118 7.17 -12.82 0.50
C CYS A 118 7.26 -11.93 1.74
N CYS A 119 6.13 -11.44 2.27
CA CYS A 119 6.14 -10.54 3.41
C CYS A 119 6.69 -11.23 4.67
N PRO A 120 7.45 -10.50 5.51
CA PRO A 120 8.08 -11.08 6.69
C PRO A 120 7.04 -11.51 7.72
N ILE A 121 7.20 -12.72 8.24
CA ILE A 121 6.40 -13.26 9.34
C ILE A 121 7.25 -13.19 10.60
N PHE A 122 6.67 -12.67 11.68
CA PHE A 122 7.36 -12.51 12.96
C PHE A 122 6.77 -13.43 14.02
N THR A 123 7.65 -14.01 14.83
CA THR A 123 7.28 -14.79 16.02
C THR A 123 7.76 -14.04 17.25
N CYS A 124 6.85 -13.81 18.20
CA CYS A 124 7.11 -13.08 19.45
C CYS A 124 7.06 -14.00 20.66
N GLU A 125 7.70 -13.58 21.75
CA GLU A 125 7.53 -14.22 23.06
C GLU A 125 6.05 -14.20 23.51
N PRO A 126 5.61 -15.19 24.30
CA PRO A 126 4.23 -15.25 24.79
C PRO A 126 3.81 -13.96 25.49
N GLY A 127 2.70 -13.37 25.04
CA GLY A 127 2.15 -12.12 25.60
C GLY A 127 2.73 -10.84 25.02
N VAL A 128 3.71 -10.90 24.12
CA VAL A 128 4.25 -9.73 23.42
C VAL A 128 3.47 -9.53 22.11
N LYS A 129 2.97 -8.31 21.89
CA LYS A 129 2.32 -7.91 20.63
C LYS A 129 3.32 -7.26 19.67
N LEU A 130 3.06 -7.39 18.37
CA LEU A 130 3.78 -6.64 17.34
C LEU A 130 3.26 -5.21 17.32
N GLU A 131 4.13 -4.27 17.66
CA GLU A 131 3.85 -2.84 17.55
C GLU A 131 4.54 -2.32 16.30
N TYR A 132 3.80 -1.64 15.43
CA TYR A 132 4.34 -0.99 14.24
C TYR A 132 4.45 0.51 14.48
N PRO A 133 5.44 1.20 13.87
CA PRO A 133 5.46 2.65 13.88
C PRO A 133 4.15 3.20 13.32
N GLU A 134 3.63 4.27 13.93
CA GLU A 134 2.55 5.03 13.32
C GLU A 134 3.06 5.65 12.02
N VAL A 135 2.39 5.36 10.91
CA VAL A 135 2.69 6.04 9.64
C VAL A 135 1.94 7.37 9.71
N GLU A 136 2.69 8.46 9.85
CA GLU A 136 2.12 9.80 9.69
C GLU A 136 1.45 9.87 8.32
N LYS A 137 0.15 10.17 8.29
CA LYS A 137 -0.53 10.46 7.03
C LYS A 137 0.08 11.76 6.53
N GLU A 138 0.80 11.72 5.41
CA GLU A 138 1.23 12.95 4.73
C GLU A 138 -0.03 13.74 4.38
N GLU A 139 -0.30 14.80 5.15
CA GLU A 139 -1.34 15.76 4.84
C GLU A 139 -0.98 16.45 3.52
N GLU A 140 -1.91 16.42 2.56
CA GLU A 140 -1.85 17.15 1.30
C GLU A 140 -1.47 18.61 1.53
N LYS A 141 -0.18 18.93 1.35
CA LYS A 141 0.26 20.33 1.29
C LYS A 141 -0.13 20.88 -0.08
N ASN A 142 -1.33 21.43 -0.14
CA ASN A 142 -1.74 22.38 -1.17
C ASN A 142 -0.72 23.52 -1.25
N ASN A 143 0.08 23.54 -2.32
CA ASN A 143 0.87 24.69 -2.76
C ASN A 143 0.53 25.01 -4.21
#